data_AF-A0A5D0XK00-F1
#
_entry.id   AF-A0A5D0XK00-F1
#
_cell.length_a   1.000
_cell.length_b   1.000
_cell.length_c   1.000
_cell.angle_alpha   90.00
_cell.angle_beta   90.00
_cell.angle_gamma   90.00
#
_symmetry.space_group_name_H-M   'P 1'
#
loop_
_entity.id
_entity.type
_entity.pdbx_description
1 polymer ?
#
loop_
_entity_poly.entity_id
_entity_poly.type
_entity_poly.pdbx_seq_one_letter_code
_entity_poly.pdbx_strand_id
1 'polypeptide(L)'
;MAKITVLGGTGYAGAAVVAEAAKRGHEITSVSRTKPTTRIEGVDYVIGSVVDGDVLDAVLPGRDVVYSALAPRGDMVGKLEGVMDVLISRLAGAPTRLGYTGGASSLHTEVGGPTLWEVSKDHLPAEVKPEIETGITVYAALQASPEPLDWFFVSPPTDFGSWLGTANKGTYVLGGDVLLKDSDGNSTISAADLAIAVVDEIEAPTHHRARFTAIH
;
A
#
# COMPACT_ATOMS: atom_id res chain seq x y z
N MET A 1 -16.61 11.37 -4.93
CA MET A 1 -15.43 11.61 -5.79
C MET A 1 -14.31 12.09 -4.89
N ALA A 2 -13.24 11.31 -4.75
CA ALA A 2 -12.08 11.65 -3.92
C ALA A 2 -10.92 12.19 -4.76
N LYS A 3 -10.05 12.98 -4.13
CA LYS A 3 -8.76 13.44 -4.66
C LYS A 3 -7.63 12.59 -4.09
N ILE A 4 -6.99 11.79 -4.94
CA ILE A 4 -6.07 10.74 -4.52
C ILE A 4 -4.69 10.99 -5.12
N THR A 5 -3.67 11.08 -4.28
CA THR A 5 -2.27 11.00 -4.72
C THR A 5 -1.77 9.57 -4.52
N VAL A 6 -1.30 8.91 -5.58
CA VAL A 6 -0.71 7.57 -5.53
C VAL A 6 0.80 7.67 -5.72
N LEU A 7 1.57 7.36 -4.67
CA LEU A 7 3.02 7.30 -4.72
C LEU A 7 3.47 5.90 -5.17
N GLY A 8 4.31 5.82 -6.20
CA GLY A 8 4.64 4.55 -6.85
C GLY A 8 3.59 4.08 -7.84
N GLY A 9 2.83 5.02 -8.44
CA GLY A 9 1.73 4.75 -9.37
C GLY A 9 2.09 4.00 -10.67
N THR A 10 3.36 3.74 -10.98
CA THR A 10 3.77 2.84 -12.08
C THR A 10 4.19 1.44 -11.63
N GLY A 11 4.21 1.18 -10.32
CA GLY A 11 4.50 -0.14 -9.75
C GLY A 11 3.30 -1.10 -9.83
N TYR A 12 3.53 -2.38 -9.52
CA TYR A 12 2.50 -3.42 -9.66
C TYR A 12 1.20 -3.11 -8.90
N ALA A 13 1.28 -2.78 -7.60
CA ALA A 13 0.12 -2.40 -6.81
C ALA A 13 -0.38 -0.99 -7.15
N GLY A 14 0.53 -0.02 -7.22
CA GLY A 14 0.18 1.39 -7.44
C GLY A 14 -0.53 1.63 -8.77
N ALA A 15 -0.09 1.00 -9.86
CA ALA A 15 -0.73 1.14 -11.17
C ALA A 15 -2.14 0.55 -11.17
N ALA A 16 -2.38 -0.54 -10.44
CA ALA A 16 -3.71 -1.12 -10.30
C ALA A 16 -4.65 -0.19 -9.51
N VAL A 17 -4.16 0.43 -8.42
CA VAL A 17 -4.93 1.43 -7.65
C VAL A 17 -5.26 2.65 -8.50
N VAL A 18 -4.28 3.17 -9.27
CA VAL A 18 -4.52 4.28 -10.23
C VAL A 18 -5.60 3.91 -11.23
N ALA A 19 -5.55 2.70 -11.80
CA ALA A 19 -6.51 2.25 -12.80
C ALA A 19 -7.93 2.09 -12.24
N GLU A 20 -8.07 1.45 -11.07
CA GLU A 20 -9.38 1.25 -10.44
C GLU A 20 -9.98 2.58 -9.96
N ALA A 21 -9.18 3.45 -9.34
CA ALA A 21 -9.65 4.79 -8.95
C ALA A 21 -10.08 5.64 -10.15
N ALA A 22 -9.33 5.59 -11.27
CA ALA A 22 -9.68 6.34 -12.48
C ALA A 22 -10.98 5.84 -13.09
N LYS A 23 -11.17 4.52 -13.13
CA LYS A 23 -12.40 3.87 -13.60
C LYS A 23 -13.62 4.29 -12.77
N ARG A 24 -13.45 4.59 -11.48
CA ARG A 24 -14.51 5.10 -10.59
C ARG A 24 -14.65 6.63 -10.59
N GLY A 25 -13.91 7.32 -11.45
CA GLY A 25 -14.04 8.77 -11.64
C GLY A 25 -13.44 9.61 -10.52
N HIS A 26 -12.45 9.10 -9.79
CA HIS A 26 -11.68 9.91 -8.84
C HIS A 26 -10.68 10.84 -9.54
N GLU A 27 -10.29 11.93 -8.87
CA GLU A 27 -9.21 12.81 -9.33
C GLU A 27 -7.88 12.22 -8.86
N ILE A 28 -7.00 11.82 -9.78
CA ILE A 28 -5.78 11.06 -9.43
C ILE A 28 -4.52 11.78 -9.87
N THR A 29 -3.60 11.93 -8.92
CA THR A 29 -2.20 12.29 -9.16
C THR A 29 -1.33 11.04 -8.97
N SER A 30 -0.84 10.46 -10.07
CA SER A 30 0.10 9.34 -10.05
C SER A 30 1.54 9.86 -10.03
N VAL A 31 2.25 9.64 -8.93
CA VAL A 31 3.66 10.05 -8.75
C VAL A 31 4.57 8.86 -8.94
N SER A 32 5.55 8.96 -9.84
CA SER A 32 6.54 7.91 -10.08
C SER A 32 7.81 8.47 -10.72
N ARG A 33 8.93 7.78 -10.53
CA ARG A 33 10.22 8.19 -11.13
C ARG A 33 10.27 7.96 -12.63
N THR A 34 9.56 6.94 -13.09
CA THR A 34 9.49 6.53 -14.48
C THR A 34 8.15 6.95 -15.07
N LYS A 35 8.15 7.27 -16.36
CA LYS A 35 6.90 7.48 -17.10
C LYS A 35 6.10 6.17 -17.15
N PRO A 36 4.77 6.23 -17.03
CA PRO A 36 3.93 5.06 -17.24
C PRO A 36 4.09 4.56 -18.68
N THR A 37 4.03 3.24 -18.88
CA THR A 37 4.02 2.65 -20.22
C THR A 37 2.71 2.94 -20.96
N THR A 38 1.60 2.96 -20.22
CA THR A 38 0.26 3.30 -20.72
C THR A 38 -0.33 4.38 -19.84
N ARG A 39 -0.84 5.45 -20.45
CA ARG A 39 -1.55 6.52 -19.75
C ARG A 39 -3.03 6.25 -19.73
N ILE A 40 -3.67 6.62 -18.63
CA ILE A 40 -5.12 6.65 -18.47
C ILE A 40 -5.56 8.10 -18.61
N GLU A 41 -6.60 8.33 -19.42
CA GLU A 41 -7.18 9.66 -19.59
C GLU A 41 -7.71 10.20 -18.25
N GLY A 42 -7.47 11.48 -17.97
CA GLY A 42 -7.89 12.12 -16.71
C GLY A 42 -6.99 11.85 -15.50
N VAL A 43 -5.92 11.07 -15.63
CA VAL A 43 -4.90 10.91 -14.58
C VAL A 43 -3.75 11.90 -14.78
N ASP A 44 -3.44 12.65 -13.73
CA ASP A 44 -2.29 13.54 -13.69
C ASP A 44 -1.03 12.75 -13.32
N TYR A 45 -0.04 12.72 -14.22
CA TYR A 45 1.21 12.00 -13.99
C TYR A 45 2.34 12.96 -13.62
N VAL A 46 2.83 12.86 -12.38
CA VAL A 46 3.99 13.61 -11.90
C VAL A 46 5.22 12.71 -11.94
N ILE A 47 6.21 13.11 -12.73
CA ILE A 47 7.48 12.40 -12.84
C ILE A 47 8.47 13.01 -11.85
N GLY A 48 8.76 12.27 -10.78
CA GLY A 48 9.59 12.76 -9.68
C GLY A 48 9.91 11.66 -8.68
N SER A 49 10.89 11.92 -7.82
CA SER A 49 11.25 11.02 -6.73
C SER A 49 10.61 11.49 -5.43
N VAL A 50 10.00 10.58 -4.69
CA VAL A 50 9.40 10.87 -3.37
C VAL A 50 10.41 11.14 -2.27
N VAL A 51 11.70 10.87 -2.52
CA VAL A 51 12.80 11.28 -1.63
C VAL A 51 13.12 12.77 -1.75
N ASP A 52 12.61 13.41 -2.81
CA ASP A 52 12.69 14.84 -3.00
C ASP A 52 11.49 15.50 -2.30
N GLY A 53 11.79 16.34 -1.30
CA GLY A 53 10.78 17.03 -0.51
C GLY A 53 9.88 17.93 -1.37
N ASP A 54 10.44 18.54 -2.42
CA ASP A 54 9.71 19.46 -3.31
C ASP A 54 8.63 18.71 -4.11
N VAL A 55 8.93 17.47 -4.52
CA VAL A 55 7.95 16.60 -5.20
C VAL A 55 6.78 16.33 -4.26
N LEU A 56 7.06 15.98 -3.00
CA LEU A 56 6.02 15.75 -1.99
C LEU A 56 5.24 17.05 -1.70
N ASP A 57 5.89 18.20 -1.59
CA ASP A 57 5.23 19.48 -1.32
C ASP A 57 4.28 19.91 -2.45
N ALA A 58 4.56 19.50 -3.69
CA ALA A 58 3.70 19.76 -4.83
C ALA A 58 2.45 18.85 -4.89
N VAL A 59 2.53 17.60 -4.38
CA VAL A 59 1.51 16.55 -4.64
C VAL A 59 0.63 16.19 -3.45
N LEU A 60 1.02 16.58 -2.22
CA LEU A 60 0.25 16.31 -1.01
C LEU A 60 -0.90 17.31 -0.74
N PRO A 61 -0.79 18.62 -1.04
CA PRO A 61 -1.83 19.58 -0.68
C PRO A 61 -3.19 19.30 -1.34
N GLY A 62 -4.26 19.46 -0.55
CA GLY A 62 -5.65 19.39 -1.01
C GLY A 62 -6.12 17.99 -1.43
N ARG A 63 -5.41 16.93 -0.99
CA ARG A 63 -5.79 15.54 -1.24
C ARG A 63 -6.65 15.00 -0.11
N ASP A 64 -7.62 14.17 -0.46
CA ASP A 64 -8.42 13.41 0.51
C ASP A 64 -7.63 12.19 0.99
N VAL A 65 -6.89 11.54 0.07
CA VAL A 65 -6.06 10.37 0.36
C VAL A 65 -4.70 10.48 -0.32
N VAL A 66 -3.66 10.12 0.42
CA VAL A 66 -2.33 9.83 -0.12
C VAL A 66 -2.09 8.34 0.06
N TYR A 67 -2.00 7.59 -1.05
CA TYR A 67 -1.77 6.16 -1.05
C TYR A 67 -0.33 5.84 -1.47
N SER A 68 0.46 5.29 -0.55
CA SER A 68 1.84 4.90 -0.80
C SER A 68 1.91 3.42 -1.19
N ALA A 69 2.23 3.16 -2.45
CA ALA A 69 2.51 1.83 -3.01
C ALA A 69 4.02 1.64 -3.25
N LEU A 70 4.85 2.32 -2.46
CA LEU A 70 6.31 2.29 -2.57
C LEU A 70 6.84 0.98 -2.01
N ALA A 71 7.70 0.29 -2.77
CA ALA A 71 8.42 -0.89 -2.29
C ALA A 71 9.86 -0.50 -1.88
N PRO A 72 10.42 -1.07 -0.81
CA PRO A 72 11.81 -0.81 -0.37
C PRO A 72 12.82 -1.59 -1.23
N ARG A 73 12.71 -1.47 -2.55
CA ARG A 73 13.51 -2.18 -3.55
C ARG A 73 14.33 -1.21 -4.39
N GLY A 74 15.42 -1.72 -4.96
CA GLY A 74 16.32 -0.93 -5.80
C GLY A 74 16.90 0.25 -5.03
N ASP A 75 16.77 1.46 -5.57
CA ASP A 75 17.25 2.70 -4.98
C ASP A 75 16.40 3.23 -3.80
N MET A 76 15.29 2.56 -3.45
CA MET A 76 14.51 2.82 -2.22
C MET A 76 14.99 2.03 -1.01
N VAL A 77 15.90 1.07 -1.19
CA VAL A 77 16.51 0.32 -0.07
C VAL A 77 17.13 1.31 0.93
N GLY A 78 16.71 1.21 2.20
CA GLY A 78 17.17 2.08 3.29
C GLY A 78 16.66 3.53 3.23
N LYS A 79 15.68 3.84 2.38
CA LYS A 79 15.10 5.20 2.27
C LYS A 79 13.60 5.26 2.56
N LEU A 80 12.90 4.13 2.46
CA LEU A 80 11.44 4.11 2.54
C LEU A 80 10.94 4.57 3.91
N GLU A 81 11.61 4.16 4.99
CA GLU A 81 11.30 4.57 6.35
C GLU A 81 11.32 6.09 6.49
N GLY A 82 12.39 6.74 6.00
CA GLY A 82 12.49 8.20 6.04
C GLY A 82 11.43 8.91 5.18
N VAL A 83 11.04 8.34 4.04
CA VAL A 83 9.92 8.86 3.24
C VAL A 83 8.60 8.74 4.00
N MET A 84 8.36 7.62 4.68
CA MET A 84 7.16 7.41 5.49
C MET A 84 7.13 8.34 6.71
N ASP A 85 8.25 8.60 7.36
CA ASP A 85 8.35 9.58 8.45
C ASP A 85 7.98 10.99 7.98
N VAL A 86 8.45 11.38 6.78
CA VAL A 86 8.09 12.66 6.16
C VAL A 86 6.60 12.72 5.85
N LEU A 87 6.02 11.65 5.29
CA LEU A 87 4.57 11.59 5.02
C LEU A 87 3.75 11.69 6.30
N ILE A 88 4.11 10.91 7.33
CA ILE A 88 3.47 10.97 8.65
C ILE A 88 3.54 12.39 9.20
N SER A 89 4.72 13.01 9.18
CA SER A 89 4.92 14.37 9.70
C SER A 89 4.11 15.43 8.93
N ARG A 90 4.05 15.35 7.61
CA ARG A 90 3.33 16.32 6.76
C ARG A 90 1.82 16.15 6.84
N LEU A 91 1.33 14.93 7.08
CA LEU A 91 -0.11 14.62 7.09
C LEU A 91 -0.72 14.59 8.49
N ALA A 92 0.06 14.51 9.57
CA ALA A 92 -0.45 14.37 10.94
C ALA A 92 -1.41 15.47 11.43
N GLY A 93 -1.44 16.64 10.80
CA GLY A 93 -2.39 17.71 11.09
C GLY A 93 -3.35 18.01 9.93
N ALA A 94 -3.30 17.23 8.86
CA ALA A 94 -4.15 17.40 7.69
C ALA A 94 -5.40 16.52 7.79
N PRO A 95 -6.51 16.89 7.12
CA PRO A 95 -7.67 15.99 6.99
C PRO A 95 -7.41 14.81 6.04
N THR A 96 -6.23 14.75 5.42
CA THR A 96 -5.83 13.74 4.44
C THR A 96 -5.55 12.39 5.11
N ARG A 97 -6.16 11.32 4.61
CA ARG A 97 -5.86 9.94 5.06
C ARG A 97 -4.58 9.41 4.40
N LEU A 98 -3.76 8.68 5.14
CA LEU A 98 -2.57 7.99 4.63
C LEU A 98 -2.83 6.50 4.45
N GLY A 99 -2.90 6.04 3.21
CA GLY A 99 -2.95 4.62 2.87
C GLY A 99 -1.56 4.07 2.55
N TYR A 100 -1.27 2.82 2.92
CA TYR A 100 0.01 2.18 2.59
C TYR A 100 -0.14 0.72 2.18
N THR A 101 0.49 0.32 1.08
CA THR A 101 0.66 -1.09 0.72
C THR A 101 1.83 -1.68 1.52
N GLY A 102 1.53 -2.56 2.46
CA GLY A 102 2.50 -3.29 3.26
C GLY A 102 2.86 -4.66 2.72
N GLY A 103 3.09 -5.59 3.64
CA GLY A 103 3.40 -7.00 3.35
C GLY A 103 2.66 -7.95 4.30
N ALA A 104 2.67 -9.23 3.94
CA ALA A 104 2.03 -10.29 4.72
C ALA A 104 2.74 -10.59 6.05
N SER A 105 4.04 -10.28 6.15
CA SER A 105 4.88 -10.72 7.28
C SER A 105 4.48 -10.15 8.64
N SER A 106 3.74 -9.04 8.69
CA SER A 106 3.21 -8.47 9.93
C SER A 106 1.87 -9.09 10.36
N LEU A 107 1.20 -9.86 9.50
CA LEU A 107 -0.06 -10.54 9.84
C LEU A 107 0.20 -11.66 10.85
N HIS A 108 -0.76 -11.90 11.73
CA HIS A 108 -0.73 -13.04 12.64
C HIS A 108 -1.09 -14.32 11.90
N THR A 109 -0.46 -15.44 12.27
CA THR A 109 -0.78 -16.75 11.68
C THR A 109 -2.15 -17.27 12.11
N GLU A 110 -2.63 -16.80 13.26
CA GLU A 110 -3.95 -17.07 13.84
C GLU A 110 -4.30 -15.97 14.85
N VAL A 111 -5.55 -15.91 15.33
CA VAL A 111 -5.98 -14.89 16.31
C VAL A 111 -5.14 -14.98 17.59
N GLY A 112 -4.40 -13.92 17.91
CA GLY A 112 -3.52 -13.87 19.09
C GLY A 112 -2.23 -14.69 18.97
N GLY A 113 -1.99 -15.32 17.83
CA GLY A 113 -0.77 -16.09 17.55
C GLY A 113 0.41 -15.20 17.16
N PRO A 114 1.58 -15.80 16.89
CA PRO A 114 2.74 -15.07 16.38
C PRO A 114 2.46 -14.47 15.00
N THR A 115 3.24 -13.47 14.63
CA THR A 115 3.29 -12.93 13.27
C THR A 115 3.92 -13.94 12.31
N LEU A 116 3.58 -13.84 11.02
CA LEU A 116 4.21 -14.64 9.97
C LEU A 116 5.74 -14.45 9.97
N TRP A 117 6.23 -13.25 10.25
CA TRP A 117 7.66 -12.99 10.41
C TRP A 117 8.30 -13.83 11.52
N GLU A 118 7.71 -13.83 12.71
CA GLU A 118 8.25 -14.55 13.87
C GLU A 118 8.40 -16.05 13.63
N VAL A 119 7.51 -16.65 12.85
CA VAL A 119 7.55 -18.09 12.54
C VAL A 119 8.40 -18.44 11.31
N SER A 120 8.69 -17.48 10.42
CA SER A 120 9.32 -17.77 9.12
C SER A 120 10.72 -17.18 8.94
N LYS A 121 11.10 -16.15 9.71
CA LYS A 121 12.34 -15.37 9.47
C LYS A 121 13.62 -16.20 9.40
N ASP A 122 13.71 -17.31 10.14
CA ASP A 122 14.91 -18.15 10.15
C ASP A 122 15.04 -19.02 8.88
N HIS A 123 13.97 -19.16 8.11
CA HIS A 123 13.91 -19.94 6.88
C HIS A 123 13.85 -19.07 5.61
N LEU A 124 13.82 -17.75 5.76
CA LEU A 124 13.79 -16.82 4.63
C LEU A 124 15.21 -16.56 4.08
N PRO A 125 15.34 -16.42 2.74
CA PRO A 125 16.59 -15.96 2.13
C PRO A 125 17.05 -14.63 2.74
N ALA A 126 18.35 -14.45 2.94
CA ALA A 126 18.90 -13.27 3.62
C ALA A 126 18.59 -11.97 2.86
N GLU A 127 18.51 -12.05 1.53
CA GLU A 127 18.26 -10.94 0.62
C GLU A 127 16.84 -10.37 0.70
N VAL A 128 15.84 -11.14 1.15
CA VAL A 128 14.46 -10.65 1.25
C VAL A 128 14.14 -10.06 2.62
N LYS A 129 14.95 -10.38 3.65
CA LYS A 129 14.72 -9.93 5.03
C LYS A 129 14.69 -8.41 5.17
N PRO A 130 15.61 -7.62 4.57
CA PRO A 130 15.59 -6.17 4.73
C PRO A 130 14.30 -5.53 4.23
N GLU A 131 13.76 -5.99 3.10
CA GLU A 131 12.47 -5.49 2.59
C GLU A 131 11.31 -5.78 3.56
N ILE A 132 11.29 -6.98 4.13
CA ILE A 132 10.26 -7.39 5.10
C ILE A 132 10.38 -6.56 6.39
N GLU A 133 11.59 -6.41 6.91
CA GLU A 133 11.86 -5.62 8.11
C GLU A 133 11.48 -4.15 7.92
N THR A 134 11.78 -3.55 6.76
CA THR A 134 11.32 -2.20 6.44
C THR A 134 9.79 -2.12 6.45
N GLY A 135 9.08 -3.07 5.86
CA GLY A 135 7.61 -3.11 5.89
C GLY A 135 7.03 -3.20 7.31
N ILE A 136 7.66 -3.99 8.18
CA ILE A 136 7.29 -4.11 9.61
C ILE A 136 7.56 -2.79 10.34
N THR A 137 8.72 -2.17 10.11
CA THR A 137 9.08 -0.87 10.70
C THR A 137 8.10 0.23 10.28
N VAL A 138 7.69 0.28 9.00
CA VAL A 138 6.69 1.25 8.53
C VAL A 138 5.35 1.03 9.22
N TYR A 139 4.92 -0.23 9.39
CA TYR A 139 3.69 -0.52 10.13
C TYR A 139 3.76 -0.03 11.57
N ALA A 140 4.87 -0.30 12.27
CA ALA A 140 5.10 0.18 13.63
C ALA A 140 5.11 1.71 13.71
N ALA A 141 5.72 2.40 12.73
CA ALA A 141 5.74 3.86 12.67
C ALA A 141 4.33 4.44 12.50
N LEU A 142 3.48 3.83 11.66
CA LEU A 142 2.08 4.22 11.51
C LEU A 142 1.29 3.99 12.82
N GLN A 143 1.49 2.86 13.50
CA GLN A 143 0.86 2.60 14.80
C GLN A 143 1.25 3.65 15.85
N ALA A 144 2.52 4.06 15.87
CA ALA A 144 3.06 5.08 16.77
C ALA A 144 2.81 6.53 16.31
N SER A 145 2.18 6.74 15.15
CA SER A 145 1.98 8.07 14.57
C SER A 145 1.04 8.93 15.43
N PRO A 146 1.11 10.27 15.34
CA PRO A 146 0.20 11.15 16.09
C PRO A 146 -1.27 10.81 15.86
N GLU A 147 -2.08 10.86 16.92
CA GLU A 147 -3.49 10.43 16.91
C GLU A 147 -4.34 11.06 15.77
N PRO A 148 -4.20 12.36 15.43
CA PRO A 148 -5.00 12.96 14.37
C PRO A 148 -4.67 12.44 12.96
N LEU A 149 -3.57 11.73 12.75
CA LEU A 149 -3.30 11.08 11.47
C LEU A 149 -4.24 9.88 11.31
N ASP A 150 -5.20 9.99 10.40
CA ASP A 150 -5.97 8.83 9.94
C ASP A 150 -5.17 8.06 8.89
N TRP A 151 -5.01 6.76 9.11
CA TRP A 151 -4.28 5.89 8.21
C TRP A 151 -4.94 4.51 8.09
N PHE A 152 -4.71 3.87 6.95
CA PHE A 152 -5.05 2.47 6.75
C PHE A 152 -3.87 1.73 6.15
N PHE A 153 -3.60 0.52 6.65
CA PHE A 153 -2.50 -0.32 6.20
C PHE A 153 -3.06 -1.55 5.49
N VAL A 154 -2.64 -1.77 4.26
CA VAL A 154 -3.10 -2.91 3.47
C VAL A 154 -2.00 -3.95 3.46
N SER A 155 -2.18 -5.06 4.16
CA SER A 155 -1.29 -6.22 4.04
C SER A 155 -1.77 -7.09 2.88
N PRO A 156 -1.04 -7.15 1.75
CA PRO A 156 -1.31 -8.16 0.73
C PRO A 156 -1.12 -9.56 1.32
N PRO A 157 -1.67 -10.60 0.67
CA PRO A 157 -1.46 -11.98 1.07
C PRO A 157 -0.03 -12.45 0.76
N THR A 158 0.33 -13.68 1.17
CA THR A 158 1.72 -14.17 0.99
C THR A 158 2.14 -14.22 -0.47
N ASP A 159 1.23 -14.60 -1.36
CA ASP A 159 1.48 -14.71 -2.79
C ASP A 159 0.92 -13.46 -3.49
N PHE A 160 1.74 -12.41 -3.54
CA PHE A 160 1.43 -11.16 -4.21
C PHE A 160 2.60 -10.64 -5.05
N GLY A 161 2.47 -10.71 -6.38
CA GLY A 161 3.51 -10.27 -7.31
C GLY A 161 3.15 -10.50 -8.76
N SER A 162 3.71 -9.69 -9.66
CA SER A 162 3.42 -9.77 -11.11
C SER A 162 3.87 -11.07 -11.75
N TRP A 163 4.86 -11.75 -11.17
CA TRP A 163 5.40 -13.02 -11.68
C TRP A 163 4.47 -14.22 -11.43
N LEU A 164 3.46 -14.08 -10.57
CA LEU A 164 2.53 -15.16 -10.25
C LEU A 164 1.47 -15.39 -11.33
N GLY A 165 1.19 -14.37 -12.15
CA GLY A 165 0.11 -14.47 -13.16
C GLY A 165 -1.28 -14.65 -12.55
N THR A 166 -1.47 -14.23 -11.30
CA THR A 166 -2.73 -14.36 -10.57
C THR A 166 -3.88 -13.68 -11.32
N ALA A 167 -4.92 -14.45 -11.66
CA ALA A 167 -6.04 -13.99 -12.47
C ALA A 167 -6.93 -12.99 -11.72
N ASN A 168 -7.40 -11.95 -12.42
CA ASN A 168 -8.36 -10.99 -11.87
C ASN A 168 -9.75 -11.65 -11.78
N LYS A 169 -10.35 -11.65 -10.59
CA LYS A 169 -11.69 -12.20 -10.34
C LYS A 169 -12.79 -11.13 -10.24
N GLY A 170 -12.41 -9.87 -10.02
CA GLY A 170 -13.34 -8.74 -9.79
C GLY A 170 -13.96 -8.73 -8.39
N THR A 171 -13.49 -9.59 -7.48
CA THR A 171 -14.02 -9.79 -6.13
C THR A 171 -12.89 -10.11 -5.17
N TYR A 172 -13.09 -9.83 -3.88
CA TYR A 172 -12.15 -10.14 -2.82
C TYR A 172 -12.90 -10.51 -1.53
N VAL A 173 -12.21 -11.22 -0.64
CA VAL A 173 -12.61 -11.46 0.75
C VAL A 173 -11.72 -10.62 1.66
N LEU A 174 -12.35 -9.80 2.49
CA LEU A 174 -11.66 -8.92 3.42
C LEU A 174 -11.33 -9.65 4.72
N GLY A 175 -10.15 -9.37 5.26
CA GLY A 175 -9.72 -9.78 6.60
C GLY A 175 -9.12 -8.62 7.38
N GLY A 176 -8.81 -8.85 8.64
CA GLY A 176 -8.12 -7.89 9.50
C GLY A 176 -6.66 -8.25 9.67
N ASP A 177 -6.32 -8.61 10.90
CA ASP A 177 -4.94 -8.80 11.36
C ASP A 177 -4.38 -10.21 11.15
N VAL A 178 -5.22 -11.16 10.74
CA VAL A 178 -4.87 -12.56 10.59
C VAL A 178 -4.67 -12.89 9.12
N LEU A 179 -3.62 -13.66 8.83
CA LEU A 179 -3.35 -14.18 7.50
C LEU A 179 -4.53 -15.00 6.99
N LEU A 180 -5.13 -14.57 5.89
CA LEU A 180 -6.20 -15.31 5.23
C LEU A 180 -5.67 -16.37 4.27
N LYS A 181 -6.39 -17.49 4.18
CA LYS A 181 -6.20 -18.54 3.18
C LYS A 181 -7.56 -18.95 2.63
N ASP A 182 -7.61 -19.30 1.35
CA ASP A 182 -8.79 -19.90 0.73
C ASP A 182 -8.97 -21.37 1.16
N SER A 183 -10.03 -22.03 0.66
CA SER A 183 -10.33 -23.43 0.97
C SER A 183 -9.25 -24.42 0.53
N ASP A 184 -8.42 -24.03 -0.44
CA ASP A 184 -7.30 -24.83 -0.95
C ASP A 184 -5.99 -24.50 -0.22
N GLY A 185 -6.03 -23.59 0.75
CA GLY A 185 -4.89 -23.17 1.57
C GLY A 185 -4.04 -22.07 0.93
N ASN A 186 -4.45 -21.50 -0.21
CA ASN A 186 -3.71 -20.45 -0.88
C ASN A 186 -4.01 -19.08 -0.26
N SER A 187 -2.99 -18.23 -0.18
CA SER A 187 -3.14 -16.84 0.22
C SER A 187 -2.67 -15.99 -0.94
N THR A 188 -3.59 -15.60 -1.82
CA THR A 188 -3.26 -14.86 -3.05
C THR A 188 -4.36 -13.89 -3.46
N ILE A 189 -3.96 -12.85 -4.19
CA ILE A 189 -4.84 -11.87 -4.81
C ILE A 189 -4.13 -11.25 -6.02
N SER A 190 -4.88 -10.85 -7.04
CA SER A 190 -4.34 -10.03 -8.13
C SER A 190 -4.14 -8.58 -7.66
N ALA A 191 -3.25 -7.80 -8.31
CA ALA A 191 -3.16 -6.37 -8.02
C ALA A 191 -4.46 -5.62 -8.35
N ALA A 192 -5.18 -6.06 -9.38
CA ALA A 192 -6.46 -5.46 -9.74
C ALA A 192 -7.52 -5.65 -8.65
N ASP A 193 -7.63 -6.84 -8.07
CA ASP A 193 -8.62 -7.12 -7.04
C ASP A 193 -8.24 -6.52 -5.68
N LEU A 194 -6.93 -6.46 -5.36
CA LEU A 194 -6.46 -5.70 -4.20
C LEU A 194 -6.77 -4.21 -4.35
N ALA A 195 -6.66 -3.66 -5.56
CA ALA A 195 -7.02 -2.28 -5.85
C ALA A 195 -8.51 -2.01 -5.65
N ILE A 196 -9.40 -2.98 -5.93
CA ILE A 196 -10.83 -2.86 -5.59
C ILE A 196 -10.97 -2.66 -4.07
N ALA A 197 -10.35 -3.51 -3.24
CA ALA A 197 -10.42 -3.38 -1.78
C ALA A 197 -9.86 -2.05 -1.27
N VAL A 198 -8.76 -1.57 -1.86
CA VAL A 198 -8.17 -0.26 -1.54
C VAL A 198 -9.14 0.88 -1.87
N VAL A 199 -9.73 0.87 -3.06
CA VAL A 199 -10.60 1.96 -3.51
C VAL A 199 -11.94 1.91 -2.79
N ASP A 200 -12.47 0.72 -2.45
CA ASP A 200 -13.64 0.56 -1.58
C ASP A 200 -13.41 1.22 -0.20
N GLU A 201 -12.24 1.01 0.42
CA GLU A 201 -11.87 1.64 1.70
C GLU A 201 -11.67 3.17 1.57
N ILE A 202 -11.31 3.67 0.38
CA ILE A 202 -11.22 5.12 0.12
C ILE A 202 -12.63 5.72 -0.01
N GLU A 203 -13.55 5.04 -0.69
CA GLU A 203 -14.92 5.52 -0.93
C GLU A 203 -15.82 5.41 0.31
N ALA A 204 -15.67 4.33 1.08
CA ALA A 204 -16.42 4.05 2.29
C ALA A 204 -15.45 3.65 3.42
N PRO A 205 -14.83 4.64 4.09
CA PRO A 205 -13.86 4.39 5.16
C PRO A 205 -14.43 3.50 6.27
N THR A 206 -13.76 2.39 6.56
CA THR A 206 -14.08 1.51 7.69
C THR A 206 -12.87 1.23 8.59
N HIS A 207 -11.65 1.42 8.08
CA HIS A 207 -10.41 1.21 8.80
C HIS A 207 -9.77 2.54 9.16
N HIS A 208 -9.93 2.95 10.42
CA HIS A 208 -9.28 4.15 10.97
C HIS A 208 -8.15 3.75 11.88
N ARG A 209 -6.92 4.16 11.51
CA ARG A 209 -5.69 3.76 12.18
C ARG A 209 -5.59 2.25 12.35
N ALA A 210 -5.96 1.52 11.30
CA ALA A 210 -6.11 0.07 11.33
C ALA A 210 -5.52 -0.57 10.07
N ARG A 211 -5.19 -1.86 10.19
CA ARG A 211 -4.79 -2.70 9.07
C ARG A 211 -5.98 -3.53 8.59
N PHE A 212 -5.97 -3.86 7.30
CA PHE A 212 -6.73 -4.97 6.76
C PHE A 212 -5.89 -5.78 5.77
N THR A 213 -6.41 -6.95 5.38
CA THR A 213 -5.88 -7.79 4.31
C THR A 213 -7.00 -8.19 3.36
N ALA A 214 -6.66 -8.62 2.16
CA ALA A 214 -7.63 -9.14 1.21
C ALA A 214 -7.04 -10.31 0.42
N ILE A 215 -7.85 -11.35 0.21
CA ILE A 215 -7.56 -12.47 -0.70
C ILE A 215 -8.68 -12.61 -1.73
N HIS A 216 -8.47 -13.48 -2.71
CA HIS A 216 -9.57 -13.99 -3.52
C HIS A 216 -10.57 -14.86 -2.75
#